data_AF-A0A9D4PFF3-F1
#
_entry.id   AF-A0A9D4PFF3-F1
#
_cell.length_a   1.000
_cell.length_b   1.000
_cell.length_c   1.000
_cell.angle_alpha   90.00
_cell.angle_beta   90.00
_cell.angle_gamma   90.00
#
_symmetry.space_group_name_H-M   'P 1'
#
loop_
_entity.id
_entity.type
_entity.pdbx_description
1 polymer ?
#
loop_
_entity_poly.entity_id
_entity_poly.type
_entity_poly.pdbx_seq_one_letter_code
_entity_poly.pdbx_strand_id
1 'polypeptide(L)'
;MTLYRSYRQGIERERFYDNTWGSSLLAETCGGVLRTRPLQNKYAPSASTTCHRCSVAAETIQHVVLESNGLRPGPNEPPLEQTDFSALATGHLTGKRLK
;
A
#
# COMPACT_ATOMS: atom_id res chain seq x y z
N MET A 1 1.69 -18.79 20.20
CA MET A 1 2.05 -17.68 19.28
C MET A 1 3.56 -17.36 19.33
N THR A 2 4.42 -18.36 19.41
CA THR A 2 5.88 -18.18 19.57
C THR A 2 6.64 -18.35 18.25
N LEU A 3 6.23 -19.29 17.40
CA LEU A 3 6.89 -19.56 16.11
C LEU A 3 6.79 -18.40 15.12
N TYR A 4 5.61 -17.80 14.92
CA TYR A 4 5.46 -16.69 13.99
C TYR A 4 6.42 -15.54 14.32
N ARG A 5 6.55 -15.20 15.60
CA ARG A 5 7.44 -14.12 16.06
C ARG A 5 8.92 -14.49 15.92
N SER A 6 9.30 -15.76 16.09
CA SER A 6 10.70 -16.20 15.96
C SER A 6 11.19 -16.24 14.51
N TYR A 7 10.28 -16.42 13.54
CA TYR A 7 10.63 -16.45 12.11
C TYR A 7 10.36 -15.13 11.37
N ARG A 8 9.63 -14.19 11.98
CA ARG A 8 9.34 -12.90 11.37
C ARG A 8 10.61 -12.03 11.36
N GLN A 9 11.22 -11.91 10.19
CA GLN A 9 12.45 -11.12 9.98
C GLN A 9 12.17 -9.61 9.90
N GLY A 10 10.93 -9.20 9.62
CA GLY A 10 10.51 -7.81 9.53
C GLY A 10 9.09 -7.68 8.96
N ILE A 11 8.61 -6.44 8.83
CA ILE A 11 7.47 -6.11 7.98
C ILE A 11 8.05 -5.27 6.85
N GLU A 12 8.22 -5.86 5.68
CA GLU A 12 8.74 -5.17 4.52
C GLU A 12 7.69 -5.06 3.43
N ARG A 13 7.86 -4.03 2.59
CA ARG A 13 6.99 -3.85 1.43
C ARG A 13 7.43 -4.81 0.34
N GLU A 14 6.54 -5.72 0.03
CA GLU A 14 6.72 -6.66 -1.06
C GLU A 14 6.66 -5.93 -2.41
N ARG A 15 7.61 -6.23 -3.30
CA ARG A 15 7.84 -5.42 -4.52
C ARG A 15 6.76 -5.60 -5.57
N PHE A 16 6.02 -6.72 -5.53
CA PHE A 16 5.00 -7.02 -6.53
C PHE A 16 3.66 -6.33 -6.24
N TYR A 17 3.41 -5.87 -5.01
CA TYR A 17 2.20 -5.11 -4.70
C TYR A 17 2.44 -3.63 -4.93
N ASP A 18 1.76 -3.11 -5.95
CA ASP A 18 1.60 -1.69 -6.16
C ASP A 18 0.70 -1.12 -5.06
N ASN A 19 1.31 -0.66 -3.95
CA ASN A 19 0.67 0.19 -2.93
C ASN A 19 0.46 1.61 -3.48
N THR A 20 -0.12 1.70 -4.66
CA THR A 20 -0.53 2.94 -5.30
C THR A 20 -1.76 3.49 -4.59
N TRP A 21 -2.03 4.77 -4.82
CA TRP A 21 -3.29 5.36 -4.38
C TRP A 21 -4.52 4.64 -4.94
N GLY A 22 -4.41 4.11 -6.16
CA GLY A 22 -5.48 3.34 -6.78
C GLY A 22 -5.80 2.08 -5.99
N SER A 23 -4.79 1.30 -5.57
CA SER A 23 -5.03 0.08 -4.79
C SER A 23 -5.57 0.38 -3.39
N SER A 24 -5.11 1.46 -2.73
CA SER A 24 -5.71 1.93 -1.47
C SER A 24 -7.18 2.32 -1.65
N LEU A 25 -7.51 3.04 -2.72
CA LEU A 25 -8.88 3.47 -3.01
C LEU A 25 -9.79 2.28 -3.32
N LEU A 26 -9.29 1.30 -4.08
CA LEU A 26 -10.01 0.05 -4.36
C LEU A 26 -10.28 -0.71 -3.07
N ALA A 27 -9.30 -0.83 -2.18
CA ALA A 27 -9.47 -1.49 -0.89
C ALA A 27 -10.55 -0.82 -0.03
N GLU A 28 -10.56 0.52 0.04
CA GLU A 28 -11.61 1.27 0.74
C GLU A 28 -13.00 1.08 0.10
N THR A 29 -13.06 1.07 -1.23
CA THR A 29 -14.30 0.83 -1.98
C THR A 29 -14.84 -0.58 -1.73
N CYS A 30 -13.99 -1.60 -1.71
CA CYS A 30 -14.34 -2.97 -1.34
C CYS A 30 -14.75 -3.09 0.13
N GLY A 31 -14.22 -2.24 1.00
CA GLY A 31 -14.66 -2.11 2.39
C GLY A 31 -16.02 -1.41 2.56
N GLY A 32 -16.62 -0.92 1.46
CA GLY A 32 -17.93 -0.27 1.43
C GLY A 32 -17.94 1.19 1.89
N VAL A 33 -16.79 1.77 2.23
CA VAL A 33 -16.71 3.18 2.62
C VAL A 33 -15.37 3.81 2.25
N LEU A 34 -15.43 4.91 1.52
CA LEU A 34 -14.27 5.76 1.26
C LEU A 34 -14.02 6.66 2.48
N ARG A 35 -12.80 6.58 3.03
CA ARG A 35 -12.41 7.30 4.25
C ARG A 35 -12.03 8.74 3.92
N THR A 36 -12.97 9.50 3.38
CA THR A 36 -12.74 10.90 3.00
C THR A 36 -12.44 11.78 4.21
N ARG A 37 -11.70 12.89 4.02
CA ARG A 37 -11.41 13.87 5.08
C ARG A 37 -12.65 14.37 5.83
N PRO A 38 -13.77 14.72 5.18
CA PRO A 38 -15.00 15.05 5.89
C PRO A 38 -15.53 13.91 6.77
N LEU A 39 -15.42 12.65 6.33
CA LEU A 39 -15.82 11.50 7.14
C LEU A 39 -14.91 11.35 8.37
N GLN A 40 -13.59 11.49 8.20
CA GLN A 40 -12.64 11.44 9.31
C GLN A 40 -12.87 12.59 10.31
N ASN A 41 -13.16 13.80 9.81
CA ASN A 41 -13.37 14.98 10.64
C ASN A 41 -14.61 14.86 11.56
N LYS A 42 -15.58 13.99 11.23
CA LYS A 42 -16.71 13.68 12.12
C LYS A 42 -16.28 12.97 13.41
N TYR A 43 -15.22 12.17 13.35
CA TYR A 43 -14.75 11.34 14.47
C TYR A 43 -13.46 11.87 15.12
N ALA A 44 -12.68 12.64 14.38
CA ALA A 44 -11.46 13.30 14.84
C ALA A 44 -11.44 14.76 14.32
N PRO A 45 -12.14 15.68 15.02
CA PRO A 45 -12.30 17.06 14.60
C PRO A 45 -11.02 17.87 14.85
N SER A 46 -10.08 17.78 13.92
CA SER A 46 -8.87 18.61 13.89
C SER A 46 -8.24 18.69 12.49
N ALA A 47 -8.90 18.14 11.47
CA ALA A 47 -8.31 17.94 10.16
C ALA A 47 -8.95 18.86 9.11
N SER A 48 -8.11 19.36 8.19
CA SER A 48 -8.58 20.06 6.99
C SER A 48 -9.51 19.17 6.16
N THR A 49 -10.59 19.73 5.64
CA THR A 49 -11.50 19.04 4.71
C THR A 49 -11.03 19.12 3.26
N THR A 50 -9.87 19.73 2.99
CA THR A 50 -9.23 19.77 1.67
C THR A 50 -8.77 18.39 1.25
N CYS A 51 -8.85 18.11 -0.04
CA CYS A 51 -8.38 16.87 -0.64
C CYS A 51 -6.93 16.61 -0.28
N HIS A 52 -6.67 15.49 0.36
CA HIS A 52 -5.33 15.06 0.75
C HIS A 52 -4.38 14.93 -0.45
N ARG A 53 -4.93 14.74 -1.65
CA ARG A 53 -4.18 14.52 -2.87
C ARG A 53 -3.78 15.79 -3.59
N CYS A 54 -4.76 16.62 -3.95
CA CYS A 54 -4.51 17.81 -4.75
C CYS A 54 -4.31 19.05 -3.87
N SER A 55 -4.80 19.05 -2.63
CA SER A 55 -4.84 20.21 -1.72
C SER A 55 -5.53 21.47 -2.27
N VAL A 56 -6.21 21.38 -3.42
CA VAL A 56 -6.88 22.52 -4.07
C VAL A 56 -8.37 22.58 -3.75
N ALA A 57 -9.06 21.44 -3.81
CA ALA A 57 -10.50 21.35 -3.64
C ALA A 57 -10.88 20.64 -2.34
N ALA A 58 -12.14 20.77 -1.92
CA ALA A 58 -12.69 19.98 -0.82
C ALA A 58 -12.68 18.48 -1.17
N GLU A 59 -12.36 17.63 -0.19
CA GLU A 59 -12.34 16.19 -0.40
C GLU A 59 -13.77 15.63 -0.43
N THR A 60 -14.23 15.23 -1.61
CA THR A 60 -15.49 14.50 -1.78
C THR A 60 -15.23 13.18 -2.50
N ILE A 61 -16.17 12.25 -2.44
CA ILE A 61 -16.09 10.99 -3.19
C ILE A 61 -15.92 11.28 -4.68
N GLN A 62 -16.76 12.18 -5.22
CA GLN A 62 -16.70 12.61 -6.60
C GLN A 62 -15.32 13.18 -6.95
N HIS A 63 -14.80 14.08 -6.11
CA HIS A 63 -13.51 14.70 -6.35
C HIS A 63 -12.38 13.65 -6.38
N VAL A 64 -12.34 12.76 -5.40
CA VAL A 64 -11.30 11.72 -5.29
C VAL A 64 -11.33 10.77 -6.49
N VAL A 65 -12.53 10.36 -6.93
CA VAL A 65 -12.70 9.34 -7.98
C VAL A 65 -12.59 9.92 -9.39
N LEU A 66 -13.18 11.09 -9.66
CA LEU A 66 -13.36 11.61 -11.01
C LEU A 66 -12.46 12.81 -11.34
N GLU A 67 -12.14 13.64 -10.35
CA GLU A 67 -11.53 14.95 -10.60
C GLU A 67 -10.07 15.02 -10.11
N SER A 68 -9.64 14.11 -9.23
CA SER A 68 -8.31 14.16 -8.64
C SER A 68 -7.24 13.72 -9.64
N ASN A 69 -6.24 14.59 -9.84
CA ASN A 69 -5.21 14.44 -10.89
C ASN A 69 -4.32 13.20 -10.78
N GLY A 70 -4.40 12.39 -9.73
CA GLY A 70 -3.49 11.26 -9.56
C GLY A 70 -4.09 9.88 -9.86
N LEU A 71 -5.39 9.74 -10.16
CA LEU A 71 -5.91 8.48 -10.71
C LEU A 71 -5.75 8.50 -12.23
N ARG A 72 -4.49 8.46 -12.68
CA ARG A 72 -4.21 8.24 -14.09
C ARG A 72 -3.88 6.76 -14.27
N PRO A 73 -4.73 5.95 -14.91
CA PRO A 73 -4.29 4.64 -15.36
C PRO A 73 -3.08 4.87 -16.27
N GLY A 74 -1.93 4.30 -15.89
CA GLY A 74 -0.75 4.30 -16.76
C GLY A 74 -1.05 3.54 -18.04
N PRO A 75 -0.30 3.76 -19.13
CA PRO A 75 -0.28 2.79 -20.23
C PRO A 75 0.01 1.41 -19.62
N ASN A 76 -0.71 0.37 -20.04
CA ASN A 76 -0.54 -0.99 -19.54
C ASN A 76 0.94 -1.40 -19.71
N GLU A 77 1.76 -1.22 -18.68
CA GLU A 77 3.09 -1.83 -18.67
C GLU A 77 2.86 -3.33 -18.52
N PRO A 78 3.54 -4.15 -19.34
CA PRO A 78 3.44 -5.60 -19.20
C PRO A 78 3.82 -5.98 -17.77
N PRO A 79 3.15 -6.97 -17.16
CA PRO A 79 3.49 -7.45 -15.82
C PRO A 79 5.00 -7.68 -15.73
N LEU A 80 5.63 -7.11 -14.70
CA LEU A 80 7.04 -7.39 -14.39
C LEU A 80 7.20 -8.91 -14.37
N GLU A 81 8.01 -9.44 -15.30
CA GLU A 81 8.28 -10.87 -15.37
C GLU A 81 8.70 -11.34 -13.99
N GLN A 82 7.99 -12.37 -13.52
CA GLN A 82 8.34 -13.09 -12.31
C GLN A 82 9.74 -13.65 -12.52
N THR A 83 10.78 -12.98 -12.03
CA THR A 83 12.09 -13.61 -11.97
C THR A 83 11.99 -14.74 -10.95
N ASP A 84 12.04 -15.96 -11.46
CA ASP A 84 12.04 -17.19 -10.70
C ASP A 84 13.00 -17.11 -9.51
N PHE A 85 12.47 -17.16 -8.29
CA PHE A 85 13.25 -17.24 -7.05
C PHE A 85 14.01 -18.58 -6.89
N SER A 86 14.06 -19.43 -7.93
CA SER A 86 14.67 -20.75 -7.88
C SER A 86 16.21 -20.74 -7.96
N ALA A 87 16.85 -19.58 -8.18
CA ALA A 87 18.29 -19.50 -8.42
C ALA A 87 19.17 -18.86 -7.31
N LEU A 88 18.62 -18.39 -6.17
CA LEU A 88 19.45 -17.92 -5.06
C LEU A 88 19.64 -18.96 -3.94
N ALA A 89 20.69 -19.74 -4.16
CA ALA A 89 21.68 -20.13 -3.16
C ALA A 89 21.29 -21.23 -2.15
N THR A 90 21.42 -22.46 -2.64
CA THR A 90 22.19 -23.51 -1.96
C THR A 90 23.58 -22.95 -1.55
N GLY A 91 23.64 -22.31 -0.39
CA GLY A 91 24.86 -21.75 0.20
C GLY A 91 25.21 -22.47 1.49
N HIS A 92 25.96 -23.55 1.35
CA HIS A 92 26.60 -24.30 2.43
C HIS A 92 27.52 -23.37 3.26
N LEU A 93 27.24 -23.15 4.54
CA LEU A 93 28.21 -22.60 5.50
C LEU A 93 28.20 -23.40 6.79
N THR A 94 29.21 -24.24 6.90
CA THR A 94 29.67 -24.99 8.06
C THR A 94 30.38 -24.09 9.07
N GLY A 95 30.11 -24.30 10.38
CA GLY A 95 30.92 -23.83 11.51
C GLY A 95 30.81 -22.32 11.85
N LYS A 96 30.92 -21.84 13.08
CA LYS A 96 31.44 -22.41 14.33
C LYS A 96 30.70 -21.79 15.53
N ARG A 97 30.47 -22.64 16.53
CA ARG A 97 30.06 -22.31 17.90
C ARG A 97 31.15 -21.46 18.57
N LEU A 98 30.81 -20.29 19.08
CA LEU A 98 31.62 -19.56 20.05
C LEU A 98 30.87 -19.51 21.39
N LYS A 99 31.67 -19.68 22.44
CA LYS A 99 31.34 -20.08 23.81
C LYS A 99 30.45 -19.08 24.54
#